data_AF-A0A6I8VUT4-F1
#
_entry.id   AF-A0A6I8VUT4-F1
#
_cell.length_a   1.000
_cell.length_b   1.000
_cell.length_c   1.000
_cell.angle_alpha   90.00
_cell.angle_beta   90.00
_cell.angle_gamma   90.00
#
_symmetry.space_group_name_H-M   'P 1'
#
loop_
_entity.id
_entity.type
_entity.pdbx_description
1 polymer ?
#
loop_
_entity_poly.entity_id
_entity_poly.type
_entity_poly.pdbx_seq_one_letter_code
_entity_poly.pdbx_strand_id
1 'polypeptide(L)'
;MLNSPSTMSNRTSSALGCLLGLLLASSSALGLEKCIYCRGINCQRSSYQAEEQCSDRLDACASVFQGGIVQAQGCLEGLEAGWREQCHGPSGGVDCEICVSEKCNTLGSARSGCLQCAESGDEHCVDAPQLLVSQRCPIARTGRSFCFTKLVEERLERGCSLSLSDQLDCLANSNCQLCDPLERPHCNDEIIDFNAAPEPTTESTSTSTSTTSTPTQSTATPSTASPQTTPSTASPQPTTASPQPTAPPTTAEPNSALSLHSAASSIPLIIVPLAVFVYTLHK
;
A
#
# COMPACT_ATOMS: atom_id res chain seq x y z
N MET A 1 -78.85 2.04 43.72
CA MET A 1 -77.98 2.35 42.57
C MET A 1 -76.67 2.88 43.16
N LEU A 2 -75.65 2.02 43.27
CA LEU A 2 -74.38 2.03 42.50
C LEU A 2 -73.59 3.35 42.65
N ASN A 3 -72.28 3.40 42.90
CA ASN A 3 -71.24 2.42 43.27
C ASN A 3 -69.98 3.25 43.64
N SER A 4 -69.09 2.72 44.50
CA SER A 4 -67.78 3.30 44.83
C SER A 4 -66.82 3.35 43.62
N PRO A 5 -65.84 4.29 43.57
CA PRO A 5 -64.75 4.22 42.62
C PRO A 5 -63.53 3.48 43.21
N SER A 6 -63.08 2.46 42.48
CA SER A 6 -61.84 1.71 42.72
C SER A 6 -60.62 2.44 42.16
N THR A 7 -59.54 2.40 42.92
CA THR A 7 -58.17 2.78 42.57
C THR A 7 -57.62 1.91 41.44
N MET A 8 -57.06 2.52 40.39
CA MET A 8 -56.22 1.82 39.40
C MET A 8 -54.73 2.08 39.66
N SER A 9 -54.01 0.96 39.66
CA SER A 9 -52.61 0.75 39.98
C SER A 9 -51.69 1.22 38.85
N ASN A 10 -50.64 1.95 39.24
CA ASN A 10 -49.63 2.54 38.36
C ASN A 10 -48.54 1.49 38.06
N ARG A 11 -48.46 1.03 36.81
CA ARG A 11 -47.52 -0.04 36.40
C ARG A 11 -46.81 0.31 35.09
N THR A 12 -46.15 1.47 35.03
CA THR A 12 -45.43 1.92 33.83
C THR A 12 -43.95 2.30 34.07
N SER A 13 -43.46 2.30 35.32
CA SER A 13 -42.09 2.77 35.61
C SER A 13 -40.96 1.76 35.33
N SER A 14 -41.25 0.51 34.96
CA SER A 14 -40.20 -0.52 34.85
C SER A 14 -39.62 -0.72 33.44
N ALA A 15 -40.29 -0.24 32.39
CA ALA A 15 -39.84 -0.43 31.00
C ALA A 15 -38.86 0.66 30.54
N LEU A 16 -39.00 1.89 31.06
CA LEU A 16 -38.16 3.03 30.67
C LEU A 16 -36.72 2.91 31.21
N GLY A 17 -36.53 2.29 32.37
CA GLY A 17 -35.21 2.08 32.97
C GLY A 17 -34.34 1.08 32.21
N CYS A 18 -34.93 0.02 31.65
CA CYS A 18 -34.19 -0.96 30.84
C CYS A 18 -33.75 -0.41 29.49
N LEU A 19 -34.55 0.44 28.85
CA LEU A 19 -34.20 1.09 27.57
C LEU A 19 -33.06 2.11 27.72
N LEU A 20 -33.00 2.82 28.86
CA LEU A 20 -31.92 3.77 29.14
C LEU A 20 -30.60 3.06 29.49
N GLY A 21 -30.65 1.91 30.18
CA GLY A 21 -29.47 1.09 30.49
C GLY A 21 -28.84 0.43 29.26
N LEU A 22 -29.63 0.08 28.24
CA LEU A 22 -29.14 -0.51 26.99
C LEU A 22 -28.46 0.52 26.06
N LEU A 23 -28.86 1.79 26.11
CA LEU A 23 -28.27 2.86 25.30
C LEU A 23 -26.92 3.39 25.84
N LEU A 24 -26.62 3.17 27.13
CA LEU A 24 -25.35 3.55 27.76
C LEU A 24 -24.27 2.46 27.63
N ALA A 25 -24.61 1.26 27.19
CA ALA A 25 -23.67 0.15 26.98
C ALA A 25 -23.08 0.11 25.55
N SER A 26 -23.61 0.90 24.62
CA SER A 26 -23.19 0.95 23.22
C SER A 26 -22.22 2.11 22.92
N SER A 27 -21.26 2.35 23.81
CA SER A 27 -20.08 3.18 23.54
C SER A 27 -18.82 2.33 23.48
N SER A 28 -18.86 1.25 22.70
CA SER A 28 -17.64 0.60 22.25
C SER A 28 -17.16 1.31 20.99
N ALA A 29 -16.53 2.48 21.15
CA ALA A 29 -15.59 2.90 20.11
C ALA A 29 -14.50 1.83 20.09
N LEU A 30 -14.52 0.91 19.14
CA LEU A 30 -13.44 -0.04 18.91
C LEU A 30 -12.29 0.71 18.24
N GLY A 31 -11.56 1.50 19.03
CA GLY A 31 -10.36 2.17 18.54
C GLY A 31 -9.13 1.47 19.10
N LEU A 32 -8.77 0.32 18.58
CA LEU A 32 -7.39 -0.12 18.71
C LEU A 32 -6.92 -0.39 17.29
N GLU A 33 -6.77 0.69 16.52
CA GLU A 33 -6.26 0.64 15.15
C GLU A 33 -4.83 0.12 15.23
N LYS A 34 -4.61 -1.09 14.76
CA LYS A 34 -3.28 -1.67 14.58
C LYS A 34 -2.95 -1.67 13.12
N CYS A 35 -1.72 -1.31 12.79
CA CYS A 35 -1.22 -1.34 11.42
C CYS A 35 -0.10 -2.35 11.30
N ILE A 36 0.08 -2.95 10.13
CA ILE A 36 1.31 -3.68 9.83
C ILE A 36 2.46 -2.69 9.89
N TYR A 37 3.52 -3.05 10.61
CA TYR A 37 4.65 -2.19 10.86
C TYR A 37 5.92 -2.71 10.21
N CYS A 38 6.67 -1.82 9.58
CA CYS A 38 8.07 -2.02 9.24
C CYS A 38 8.74 -0.67 8.91
N ARG A 39 10.08 -0.63 9.01
CA ARG A 39 10.91 0.50 8.58
C ARG A 39 12.17 0.00 7.89
N GLY A 40 12.55 0.64 6.79
CA GLY A 40 13.79 0.38 6.06
C GLY A 40 13.96 -1.09 5.68
N ILE A 41 15.11 -1.67 6.00
CA ILE A 41 15.44 -3.06 5.62
C ILE A 41 14.47 -4.10 6.19
N ASN A 42 13.77 -3.81 7.29
CA ASN A 42 12.79 -4.73 7.84
C ASN A 42 11.55 -4.87 6.94
N CYS A 43 11.24 -3.86 6.13
CA CYS A 43 10.18 -3.98 5.13
C CYS A 43 10.52 -4.96 4.00
N GLN A 44 11.82 -5.26 3.83
CA GLN A 44 12.37 -6.14 2.81
C GLN A 44 12.69 -7.56 3.32
N ARG A 45 12.14 -7.94 4.49
CA ARG A 45 12.31 -9.27 5.07
C ARG A 45 10.98 -10.00 5.03
N SER A 46 10.89 -11.07 4.25
CA SER A 46 9.68 -11.90 4.15
C SER A 46 9.25 -12.50 5.49
N SER A 47 10.21 -12.79 6.38
CA SER A 47 9.94 -13.32 7.73
C SER A 47 9.62 -12.24 8.77
N TYR A 48 9.73 -10.95 8.43
CA TYR A 48 9.50 -9.88 9.39
C TYR A 48 8.00 -9.61 9.52
N GLN A 49 7.50 -9.72 10.75
CA GLN A 49 6.12 -9.43 11.10
C GLN A 49 6.15 -8.60 12.37
N ALA A 50 5.59 -7.40 12.27
CA ALA A 50 5.42 -6.50 13.38
C ALA A 50 4.14 -5.69 13.18
N GLU A 51 3.58 -5.21 14.28
CA GLU A 51 2.37 -4.41 14.31
C GLU A 51 2.65 -3.16 15.14
N GLU A 52 2.09 -2.04 14.72
CA GLU A 52 2.13 -0.78 15.46
C GLU A 52 0.73 -0.47 15.96
N GLN A 53 0.63 -0.14 17.24
CA GLN A 53 -0.61 0.36 17.82
C GLN A 53 -0.66 1.88 17.61
N CYS A 54 -1.67 2.38 16.88
CA CYS A 54 -1.78 3.80 16.65
C CYS A 54 -2.14 4.55 17.93
N SER A 55 -1.56 5.74 18.09
CA SER A 55 -1.77 6.59 19.28
C SER A 55 -3.15 7.25 19.27
N ASP A 56 -3.64 7.61 18.08
CA ASP A 56 -5.01 8.06 17.87
C ASP A 56 -5.86 6.92 17.29
N ARG A 57 -7.09 6.78 17.79
CA ARG A 57 -8.10 5.83 17.32
C ARG A 57 -8.67 6.20 15.96
N LEU A 58 -8.46 7.43 15.52
CA LEU A 58 -8.85 7.96 14.23
C LEU A 58 -7.67 8.07 13.26
N ASP A 59 -6.48 7.58 13.66
CA ASP A 59 -5.33 7.49 12.75
C ASP A 59 -5.60 6.45 11.64
N ALA A 60 -4.81 6.51 10.57
CA ALA A 60 -4.90 5.61 9.44
C ALA A 60 -3.62 4.79 9.30
N CYS A 61 -3.73 3.59 8.73
CA CYS A 61 -2.56 2.85 8.31
C CYS A 61 -2.01 3.40 7.00
N ALA A 62 -0.70 3.40 6.87
CA ALA A 62 0.02 3.83 5.68
C ALA A 62 1.02 2.77 5.22
N SER A 63 1.25 2.70 3.91
CA SER A 63 2.42 2.07 3.28
C SER A 63 3.08 3.06 2.35
N VAL A 64 4.40 3.17 2.45
CA VAL A 64 5.23 4.09 1.66
C VAL A 64 6.09 3.27 0.72
N PHE A 65 6.07 3.62 -0.57
CA PHE A 65 6.82 2.93 -1.62
C PHE A 65 7.73 3.91 -2.35
N GLN A 66 8.92 3.44 -2.69
CA GLN A 66 9.84 4.15 -3.57
C GLN A 66 10.25 3.19 -4.68
N GLY A 67 9.96 3.54 -5.94
CA GLY A 67 10.19 2.64 -7.08
C GLY A 67 9.48 1.29 -6.96
N GLY A 68 8.28 1.25 -6.37
CA GLY A 68 7.51 0.02 -6.11
C GLY A 68 7.98 -0.83 -4.94
N ILE A 69 9.06 -0.43 -4.27
CA ILE A 69 9.63 -1.15 -3.13
C ILE A 69 9.09 -0.51 -1.85
N VAL A 70 8.52 -1.32 -0.96
CA VAL A 70 8.02 -0.83 0.34
C VAL A 70 9.18 -0.37 1.24
N GLN A 71 9.10 0.88 1.69
CA GLN A 71 10.10 1.53 2.54
C GLN A 71 9.65 1.65 4.00
N ALA A 72 8.34 1.85 4.22
CA ALA A 72 7.76 1.97 5.54
C ALA A 72 6.30 1.52 5.55
N GLN A 73 5.87 0.96 6.67
CA GLN A 73 4.47 0.66 6.96
C GLN A 73 4.18 0.94 8.43
N GLY A 74 3.02 1.50 8.76
CA GLY A 74 2.64 1.76 10.13
C GLY A 74 1.45 2.69 10.20
N CYS A 75 1.26 3.30 11.36
CA CYS A 75 0.30 4.39 11.54
C CYS A 75 0.80 5.65 10.82
N LEU A 76 -0.09 6.43 10.21
CA LEU A 76 0.26 7.59 9.40
C LEU A 76 1.00 8.66 10.21
N GLU A 77 0.52 8.97 11.42
CA GLU A 77 1.22 9.89 12.33
C GLU A 77 2.50 9.29 12.93
N GLY A 78 2.64 7.96 12.90
CA GLY A 78 3.86 7.23 13.30
C GLY A 78 4.94 7.19 12.23
N LEU A 79 4.69 7.71 11.02
CA LEU A 79 5.69 7.82 9.97
C LEU A 79 6.70 8.93 10.29
N GLU A 80 7.94 8.76 9.81
CA GLU A 80 8.95 9.82 9.86
C GLU A 80 8.43 11.06 9.11
N ALA A 81 8.77 12.26 9.59
CA ALA A 81 8.22 13.52 9.06
C ALA A 81 8.41 13.65 7.54
N GLY A 82 9.57 13.26 7.01
CA GLY A 82 9.83 13.30 5.57
C GLY A 82 8.92 12.40 4.74
N TRP A 83 8.55 11.22 5.25
CA TRP A 83 7.59 10.34 4.57
C TRP A 83 6.17 10.86 4.69
N ARG A 84 5.78 11.30 5.90
CA ARG A 84 4.44 11.82 6.16
C ARG A 84 4.13 13.04 5.28
N GLU A 85 5.08 13.98 5.15
CA GLU A 85 4.95 15.13 4.26
C GLU A 85 4.76 14.71 2.79
N GLN A 86 5.51 13.71 2.32
CA GLN A 86 5.38 13.20 0.96
C GLN A 86 4.05 12.47 0.72
N CYS A 87 3.45 11.88 1.76
CA CYS A 87 2.12 11.28 1.67
C CYS A 87 0.99 12.31 1.56
N HIS A 88 1.21 13.54 2.02
CA HIS A 88 0.23 14.64 1.91
C HIS A 88 0.48 15.58 0.73
N GLY A 89 1.68 15.55 0.16
CA GLY A 89 2.12 16.42 -0.92
C GLY A 89 2.11 15.76 -2.31
N PRO A 90 2.55 16.50 -3.35
CA PRO A 90 2.85 15.92 -4.66
C PRO A 90 3.93 14.84 -4.53
N SER A 91 3.72 13.70 -5.17
CA SER A 91 4.64 12.56 -5.08
C SER A 91 6.01 12.88 -5.66
N GLY A 92 7.01 13.09 -4.81
CA GLY A 92 8.42 13.26 -5.18
C GLY A 92 9.10 11.96 -5.63
N GLY A 93 8.40 11.12 -6.39
CA GLY A 93 8.83 9.77 -6.75
C GLY A 93 8.47 8.69 -5.71
N VAL A 94 7.61 9.03 -4.76
CA VAL A 94 7.18 8.18 -3.64
C VAL A 94 5.67 8.02 -3.69
N ASP A 95 5.20 6.78 -3.55
CA ASP A 95 3.78 6.45 -3.47
C ASP A 95 3.42 6.18 -2.02
N CYS A 96 2.30 6.75 -1.58
CA CYS A 96 1.72 6.47 -0.28
C CYS A 96 0.33 5.89 -0.44
N GLU A 97 0.08 4.81 0.30
CA GLU A 97 -1.18 4.09 0.31
C GLU A 97 -1.75 4.13 1.72
N ILE A 98 -2.88 4.80 1.88
CA ILE A 98 -3.52 5.06 3.18
C ILE A 98 -4.84 4.29 3.26
N CYS A 99 -5.12 3.67 4.40
CA CYS A 99 -6.36 2.95 4.65
C CYS A 99 -6.73 2.99 6.14
N VAL A 100 -8.01 2.77 6.48
CA VAL A 100 -8.61 3.10 7.79
C VAL A 100 -9.22 1.89 8.50
N SER A 101 -8.68 0.70 8.26
CA SER A 101 -9.10 -0.51 8.98
C SER A 101 -7.91 -1.28 9.54
N GLU A 102 -8.17 -2.06 10.60
CA GLU A 102 -7.12 -2.81 11.28
C GLU A 102 -6.28 -3.65 10.30
N LYS A 103 -4.98 -3.37 10.26
CA LYS A 103 -3.95 -4.03 9.44
C LYS A 103 -4.26 -4.01 7.95
N CYS A 104 -4.97 -3.01 7.46
CA CYS A 104 -5.37 -2.90 6.06
C CYS A 104 -4.22 -2.67 5.08
N ASN A 105 -3.08 -2.19 5.58
CA ASN A 105 -1.92 -1.80 4.79
C ASN A 105 -1.14 -3.03 4.29
N THR A 106 -1.76 -3.85 3.43
CA THR A 106 -1.21 -5.12 2.91
C THR A 106 -1.04 -5.12 1.39
N LEU A 107 -1.62 -4.15 0.70
CA LEU A 107 -1.58 -4.03 -0.75
C LEU A 107 -0.45 -3.10 -1.20
N GLY A 108 0.23 -3.48 -2.29
CA GLY A 108 1.25 -2.70 -2.98
C GLY A 108 0.67 -1.43 -3.61
N SER A 109 1.52 -0.59 -4.21
CA SER A 109 1.13 0.69 -4.84
C SER A 109 -0.10 0.54 -5.75
N ALA A 110 -0.99 1.54 -5.72
CA ALA A 110 -2.14 1.61 -6.63
C ALA A 110 -1.72 1.63 -8.12
N ARG A 111 -0.47 2.04 -8.39
CA ARG A 111 0.11 2.07 -9.73
C ARG A 111 0.64 0.70 -10.19
N SER A 112 0.81 -0.26 -9.28
CA SER A 112 1.39 -1.57 -9.58
C SER A 112 0.34 -2.69 -9.55
N GLY A 113 -0.70 -2.57 -10.39
CA GLY A 113 -1.78 -3.56 -10.50
C GLY A 113 -1.60 -4.52 -11.68
N CYS A 114 -1.93 -5.80 -11.47
CA CYS A 114 -1.85 -6.88 -12.47
C CYS A 114 -3.22 -7.48 -12.73
N LEU A 115 -3.43 -8.09 -13.90
CA LEU A 115 -4.51 -9.04 -14.08
C LEU A 115 -4.24 -10.28 -13.20
N GLN A 116 -5.27 -10.74 -12.50
CA GLN A 116 -5.21 -11.90 -11.61
C GLN A 116 -6.36 -12.84 -11.97
N CYS A 117 -6.07 -13.88 -12.74
CA CYS A 117 -7.06 -14.82 -13.25
C CYS A 117 -6.42 -16.16 -13.61
N ALA A 118 -7.26 -17.19 -13.72
CA ALA A 118 -6.91 -18.48 -14.28
C ALA A 118 -7.98 -18.88 -15.29
N GLU A 119 -7.57 -19.50 -16.39
CA GLU A 119 -8.46 -19.99 -17.45
C GLU A 119 -9.61 -20.85 -16.91
N SER A 120 -9.35 -21.67 -15.88
CA SER A 120 -10.37 -22.52 -15.27
C SER A 120 -11.49 -21.76 -14.56
N GLY A 121 -11.28 -20.48 -14.22
CA GLY A 121 -12.24 -19.64 -13.51
C GLY A 121 -12.84 -18.52 -14.36
N ASP A 122 -12.16 -18.12 -15.43
CA ASP A 122 -12.62 -17.05 -16.34
C ASP A 122 -12.02 -17.24 -17.74
N GLU A 123 -12.87 -17.45 -18.74
CA GLU A 123 -12.47 -17.62 -20.15
C GLU A 123 -11.80 -16.36 -20.72
N HIS A 124 -12.16 -15.18 -20.21
CA HIS A 124 -11.53 -13.92 -20.63
C HIS A 124 -10.06 -13.83 -20.19
N CYS A 125 -9.60 -14.70 -19.28
CA CYS A 125 -8.20 -14.76 -18.90
C CYS A 125 -7.29 -15.08 -20.09
N VAL A 126 -7.82 -15.82 -21.08
CA VAL A 126 -7.14 -16.20 -22.32
C VAL A 126 -7.56 -15.30 -23.47
N ASP A 127 -8.87 -15.25 -23.76
CA ASP A 127 -9.36 -14.75 -25.05
C ASP A 127 -9.59 -13.24 -25.11
N ALA A 128 -9.80 -12.61 -23.94
CA ALA A 128 -10.04 -11.17 -23.85
C ALA A 128 -9.53 -10.55 -22.54
N PRO A 129 -8.24 -10.71 -22.21
CA PRO A 129 -7.66 -10.22 -20.95
C PRO A 129 -7.81 -8.71 -20.77
N GLN A 130 -7.88 -7.94 -21.86
CA GLN A 130 -8.11 -6.50 -21.86
C GLN A 130 -9.49 -6.08 -21.30
N LEU A 131 -10.46 -7.01 -21.20
CA LEU A 131 -11.76 -6.76 -20.57
C LEU A 131 -11.71 -6.96 -19.04
N LEU A 132 -10.63 -7.56 -18.52
CA LEU A 132 -10.48 -7.81 -17.11
C LEU A 132 -10.01 -6.55 -16.38
N VAL A 133 -10.53 -6.40 -15.16
CA VAL A 133 -10.09 -5.35 -14.26
C VAL A 133 -8.87 -5.86 -13.50
N SER A 134 -7.80 -5.09 -13.54
CA SER A 134 -6.61 -5.36 -12.76
C SER A 134 -6.86 -5.22 -11.27
N GLN A 135 -6.07 -5.97 -10.52
CA GLN A 135 -6.13 -6.01 -9.07
C GLN A 135 -4.75 -5.63 -8.52
N ARG A 136 -4.74 -4.86 -7.44
CA ARG A 136 -3.50 -4.50 -6.75
C ARG A 136 -2.82 -5.77 -6.23
N CYS A 137 -1.53 -5.86 -6.46
CA CYS A 137 -0.73 -6.93 -5.88
C CYS A 137 -0.59 -6.73 -4.36
N PRO A 138 -0.46 -7.81 -3.58
CA PRO A 138 0.09 -7.73 -2.23
C PRO A 138 1.49 -7.10 -2.24
N ILE A 139 1.93 -6.57 -1.10
CA ILE A 139 3.26 -5.99 -0.97
C ILE A 139 4.34 -7.07 -1.13
N ALA A 140 5.20 -6.91 -2.14
CA ALA A 140 6.41 -7.70 -2.28
C ALA A 140 7.41 -7.37 -1.16
N ARG A 141 7.85 -8.39 -0.42
CA ARG A 141 8.83 -8.25 0.67
C ARG A 141 10.27 -8.41 0.20
N THR A 142 10.52 -8.75 -1.06
CA THR A 142 11.87 -8.86 -1.60
C THR A 142 11.93 -8.09 -2.93
N GLY A 143 12.03 -6.76 -2.84
CA GLY A 143 12.02 -5.87 -4.00
C GLY A 143 10.63 -5.32 -4.32
N ARG A 144 10.28 -5.27 -5.61
CA ARG A 144 8.95 -4.85 -6.10
C ARG A 144 8.21 -6.03 -6.72
N SER A 145 6.89 -5.90 -6.82
CA SER A 145 6.04 -6.88 -7.49
C SER A 145 6.14 -6.76 -9.01
N PHE A 146 6.12 -7.89 -9.70
CA PHE A 146 5.95 -7.97 -11.16
C PHE A 146 4.63 -8.64 -11.49
N CYS A 147 4.10 -8.42 -12.69
CA CYS A 147 3.02 -9.24 -13.20
C CYS A 147 3.58 -10.43 -13.96
N PHE A 148 2.90 -11.56 -13.92
CA PHE A 148 3.21 -12.71 -14.76
C PHE A 148 2.02 -13.13 -15.63
N THR A 149 2.35 -13.79 -16.73
CA THR A 149 1.47 -14.72 -17.44
C THR A 149 2.22 -16.03 -17.63
N LYS A 150 1.63 -17.16 -17.27
CA LYS A 150 2.28 -18.46 -17.34
C LYS A 150 1.32 -19.60 -17.71
N LEU A 151 1.87 -20.73 -18.17
CA LEU A 151 1.14 -21.99 -18.26
C LEU A 151 1.40 -22.86 -17.04
N VAL A 152 0.33 -23.30 -16.38
CA VAL A 152 0.34 -24.30 -15.31
C VAL A 152 -0.48 -25.49 -15.80
N GLU A 153 0.17 -26.65 -15.97
CA GLU A 153 -0.49 -27.85 -16.51
C GLU A 153 -1.25 -27.58 -17.84
N GLU A 154 -0.63 -26.83 -18.75
CA GLU A 154 -1.20 -26.37 -20.03
C GLU A 154 -2.37 -25.38 -19.93
N ARG A 155 -2.65 -24.84 -18.74
CA ARG A 155 -3.68 -23.79 -18.56
C ARG A 155 -3.05 -22.45 -18.25
N LEU A 156 -3.61 -21.39 -18.81
CA LEU A 156 -3.08 -20.04 -18.63
C LEU A 156 -3.47 -19.45 -17.28
N GLU A 157 -2.49 -18.90 -16.58
CA GLU A 157 -2.65 -18.13 -15.35
C GLU A 157 -1.97 -16.76 -15.46
N ARG A 158 -2.63 -15.73 -14.93
CA ARG A 158 -2.10 -14.37 -14.80
C ARG A 158 -2.10 -13.99 -13.33
N GLY A 159 -1.07 -13.29 -12.87
CA GLY A 159 -1.01 -12.88 -11.48
C GLY A 159 0.17 -12.00 -11.11
N CYS A 160 0.40 -11.87 -9.81
CA CYS A 160 1.50 -11.11 -9.23
C CYS A 160 2.64 -12.04 -8.81
N SER A 161 3.86 -11.70 -9.18
CA SER A 161 5.09 -12.29 -8.66
C SER A 161 5.65 -11.40 -7.54
N LEU A 162 5.72 -11.94 -6.32
CA LEU A 162 5.98 -11.18 -5.09
C LEU A 162 7.37 -11.43 -4.49
N SER A 163 8.06 -12.47 -4.95
CA SER A 163 9.37 -12.83 -4.45
C SER A 163 10.42 -12.92 -5.56
N LEU A 164 11.68 -12.69 -5.20
CA LEU A 164 12.79 -12.86 -6.15
C LEU A 164 12.88 -14.31 -6.65
N SER A 165 12.52 -15.30 -5.83
CA SER A 165 12.51 -16.71 -6.26
C SER A 165 11.49 -16.90 -7.39
N ASP A 166 10.24 -16.46 -7.18
CA ASP A 166 9.18 -16.60 -8.20
C ASP A 166 9.56 -15.89 -9.51
N GLN A 167 10.25 -14.76 -9.41
CA GLN A 167 10.73 -14.01 -10.57
C GLN A 167 11.80 -14.79 -11.35
N LEU A 168 12.80 -15.33 -10.64
CA LEU A 168 13.86 -16.14 -11.25
C LEU A 168 13.31 -17.43 -11.86
N ASP A 169 12.39 -18.09 -11.16
CA ASP A 169 11.74 -19.31 -11.61
C ASP A 169 10.91 -19.06 -12.89
N CYS A 170 10.21 -17.92 -12.95
CA CYS A 170 9.50 -17.51 -14.16
C CYS A 170 10.46 -17.22 -15.32
N LEU A 171 11.53 -16.45 -15.09
CA LEU A 171 12.52 -16.12 -16.12
C LEU A 171 13.26 -17.37 -16.66
N ALA A 172 13.37 -18.42 -15.85
CA ALA A 172 13.96 -19.70 -16.26
C ALA A 172 13.00 -20.59 -17.06
N ASN A 173 11.71 -20.25 -17.14
CA ASN A 173 10.68 -21.05 -17.79
C ASN A 173 10.16 -20.36 -19.06
N SER A 174 10.29 -21.02 -20.21
CA SER A 174 9.78 -20.49 -21.50
C SER A 174 8.27 -20.26 -21.53
N ASN A 175 7.54 -20.95 -20.65
CA ASN A 175 6.09 -20.84 -20.52
C ASN A 175 5.68 -19.80 -19.46
N CYS A 176 6.56 -18.86 -19.14
CA CYS A 176 6.29 -17.78 -18.20
C CYS A 176 6.89 -16.47 -18.71
N GLN A 177 6.08 -15.41 -18.66
CA GLN A 177 6.50 -14.06 -19.03
C GLN A 177 6.27 -13.13 -17.84
N LEU A 178 7.27 -12.29 -17.56
CA LEU A 178 7.17 -11.22 -16.57
C LEU A 178 7.10 -9.86 -17.26
N CYS A 179 6.39 -8.94 -16.62
CA CYS A 179 6.38 -7.53 -17.01
C CYS A 179 6.26 -6.64 -15.78
N ASP A 180 6.72 -5.40 -15.89
CA ASP A 180 6.74 -4.44 -14.80
C ASP A 180 5.46 -3.56 -14.82
N PRO A 181 4.57 -3.67 -13.82
CA PRO A 181 3.36 -2.86 -13.79
C PRO A 181 3.63 -1.36 -13.55
N LEU A 182 4.83 -0.97 -13.11
CA LEU A 182 5.21 0.44 -13.01
C LEU A 182 5.62 1.06 -14.34
N GLU A 183 6.08 0.26 -15.29
CA GLU A 183 6.38 0.72 -16.65
C GLU A 183 5.11 0.77 -17.50
N ARG A 184 4.26 -0.26 -17.38
CA ARG A 184 2.95 -0.32 -18.03
C ARG A 184 1.91 -0.89 -17.06
N PRO A 185 0.91 -0.11 -16.62
CA PRO A 185 -0.16 -0.64 -15.79
C PRO A 185 -0.82 -1.85 -16.48
N HIS A 186 -1.05 -2.93 -15.72
CA HIS A 186 -1.74 -4.13 -16.21
C HIS A 186 -1.01 -4.79 -17.38
N CYS A 187 0.32 -4.72 -17.37
CA CYS A 187 1.18 -5.18 -18.45
C CYS A 187 1.02 -6.66 -18.83
N ASN A 188 0.39 -7.46 -17.99
CA ASN A 188 0.09 -8.86 -18.28
C ASN A 188 -1.29 -9.02 -18.91
N ASP A 189 -1.70 -8.11 -19.79
CA ASP A 189 -2.93 -8.16 -20.59
C ASP A 189 -2.67 -8.61 -22.04
N GLU A 190 -1.42 -8.89 -22.42
CA GLU A 190 -1.10 -9.35 -23.77
C GLU A 190 -1.62 -10.77 -24.01
N ILE A 191 -2.15 -10.99 -25.22
CA ILE A 191 -2.49 -12.32 -25.72
C ILE A 191 -1.17 -12.98 -26.13
N ILE A 192 -0.81 -14.07 -25.46
CA ILE A 192 0.46 -14.75 -25.65
C ILE A 192 0.20 -16.08 -26.35
N ASP A 193 0.87 -16.29 -27.47
CA ASP A 193 0.96 -17.61 -28.09
C ASP A 193 2.26 -18.29 -27.64
N PHE A 194 2.15 -19.17 -26.63
CA PHE A 194 3.28 -19.96 -26.13
C PHE A 194 3.79 -21.01 -27.13
N ASN A 195 3.05 -21.26 -28.23
CA ASN A 195 3.43 -22.19 -29.29
C ASN A 195 4.03 -21.47 -30.51
N ALA A 196 3.99 -20.14 -30.55
CA ALA A 196 4.64 -19.38 -31.60
C ALA A 196 6.16 -19.53 -31.48
N ALA A 197 6.82 -19.92 -32.57
CA ALA A 197 8.28 -19.86 -32.65
C ALA A 197 8.73 -18.41 -32.35
N PRO A 198 9.86 -18.19 -31.65
CA PRO A 198 10.33 -16.85 -31.37
C PRO A 198 10.49 -16.09 -32.69
N GLU A 199 9.69 -15.05 -32.89
CA GLU A 199 9.84 -14.20 -34.06
C GLU A 199 11.26 -13.62 -34.07
N PRO A 200 11.98 -13.67 -35.21
CA PRO A 200 13.24 -12.98 -35.31
C PRO A 200 12.99 -11.49 -35.06
N THR A 201 13.71 -10.93 -34.08
CA THR A 201 13.69 -9.51 -33.71
C THR A 201 14.02 -8.70 -34.95
N THR A 202 12.97 -8.26 -35.66
CA THR A 202 13.13 -7.33 -36.76
C THR A 202 13.12 -5.96 -36.11
N GLU A 203 14.31 -5.38 -35.95
CA GLU A 203 14.45 -3.96 -35.65
C GLU A 203 13.49 -3.20 -36.54
N SER A 204 12.44 -2.62 -35.94
CA SER A 204 11.54 -1.73 -36.62
C SER A 204 12.31 -0.46 -36.96
N THR A 205 13.03 -0.52 -38.08
CA THR A 205 13.62 0.64 -38.74
C THR A 205 12.46 1.52 -39.14
N SER A 206 12.26 2.59 -38.37
CA SER A 206 11.29 3.64 -38.68
C SER A 206 11.65 4.24 -40.03
N THR A 207 10.86 3.95 -41.05
CA THR A 207 10.94 4.54 -42.38
C THR A 207 10.72 6.04 -42.30
N SER A 208 11.80 6.80 -42.12
CA SER A 208 11.81 8.24 -42.33
C SER A 208 12.27 8.51 -43.75
N THR A 209 11.31 8.75 -44.64
CA THR A 209 11.54 9.35 -45.95
C THR A 209 12.13 10.75 -45.73
N SER A 210 13.38 10.94 -46.10
CA SER A 210 13.99 12.27 -46.17
C SER A 210 14.88 12.37 -47.40
N THR A 211 14.52 13.33 -48.23
CA THR A 211 15.05 13.65 -49.55
C THR A 211 16.50 14.09 -49.52
N THR A 212 17.24 13.57 -50.50
CA THR A 212 18.61 13.86 -50.92
C THR A 212 18.95 15.35 -51.01
N SER A 213 20.04 15.79 -50.37
CA SER A 213 21.02 16.73 -50.97
C SER A 213 22.36 16.68 -50.22
N THR A 214 23.42 16.25 -50.92
CA THR A 214 24.84 16.48 -50.57
C THR A 214 25.22 17.96 -50.89
N PRO A 215 26.31 18.55 -50.34
CA PRO A 215 27.67 18.15 -50.67
C PRO A 215 28.71 18.16 -49.52
N THR A 216 29.78 17.43 -49.84
CA THR A 216 31.08 17.16 -49.22
C THR A 216 31.89 18.41 -48.81
N GLN A 217 32.58 18.36 -47.66
CA GLN A 217 34.03 18.64 -47.59
C GLN A 217 34.70 18.18 -46.28
N SER A 218 35.92 17.68 -46.47
CA SER A 218 36.86 17.02 -45.58
C SER A 218 37.34 17.87 -44.38
N THR A 219 37.88 17.23 -43.34
CA THR A 219 39.28 17.38 -42.87
C THR A 219 39.60 16.29 -41.82
N ALA A 220 40.78 15.68 -41.92
CA ALA A 220 41.28 14.59 -41.11
C ALA A 220 42.20 15.05 -39.95
N THR A 221 42.60 14.06 -39.14
CA THR A 221 43.86 13.91 -38.35
C THR A 221 43.85 14.33 -36.85
N PRO A 222 44.77 13.81 -35.96
CA PRO A 222 44.61 12.53 -35.22
C PRO A 222 45.01 12.57 -33.70
N SER A 223 44.99 11.39 -33.07
CA SER A 223 45.76 10.95 -31.87
C SER A 223 45.26 11.48 -30.50
N THR A 224 45.27 10.74 -29.37
CA THR A 224 46.40 10.00 -28.78
C THR A 224 45.96 9.16 -27.55
N ALA A 225 46.52 7.96 -27.44
CA ALA A 225 46.89 7.15 -26.26
C ALA A 225 45.91 6.82 -25.11
N SER A 226 45.73 5.51 -24.90
CA SER A 226 45.56 4.86 -23.59
C SER A 226 46.83 4.97 -22.73
N PRO A 227 46.72 4.72 -21.42
CA PRO A 227 47.40 3.53 -20.93
C PRO A 227 46.61 2.68 -19.92
N GLN A 228 46.95 1.41 -20.01
CA GLN A 228 46.57 0.25 -19.23
C GLN A 228 47.46 0.17 -17.97
N THR A 229 46.89 -0.10 -16.80
CA THR A 229 47.65 -0.62 -15.65
C THR A 229 46.87 -1.74 -14.94
N THR A 230 47.59 -2.84 -14.77
CA THR A 230 47.24 -4.14 -14.20
C THR A 230 47.07 -4.15 -12.66
N PRO A 231 46.47 -5.23 -12.10
CA PRO A 231 46.02 -5.32 -10.72
C PRO A 231 47.12 -5.82 -9.77
N SER A 232 47.06 -5.40 -8.50
CA SER A 232 47.87 -5.99 -7.42
C SER A 232 46.98 -6.76 -6.45
N THR A 233 47.30 -8.05 -6.33
CA THR A 233 46.78 -9.03 -5.39
C THR A 233 47.47 -8.87 -4.04
N ALA A 234 46.71 -8.78 -2.93
CA ALA A 234 47.16 -9.24 -1.61
C ALA A 234 45.97 -9.43 -0.64
N SER A 235 45.85 -10.65 -0.13
CA SER A 235 45.14 -11.07 1.09
C SER A 235 46.18 -11.90 1.89
N PRO A 236 46.06 -12.26 3.19
CA PRO A 236 44.91 -12.14 4.11
C PRO A 236 45.24 -11.76 5.60
N GLN A 237 44.17 -11.35 6.35
CA GLN A 237 43.88 -11.55 7.80
C GLN A 237 44.89 -11.17 8.92
N PRO A 238 44.55 -11.29 10.24
CA PRO A 238 43.38 -10.86 11.03
C PRO A 238 43.81 -9.96 12.24
N THR A 239 42.88 -9.23 12.88
CA THR A 239 42.74 -9.05 14.36
C THR A 239 41.71 -7.94 14.64
N THR A 240 40.59 -8.25 15.28
CA THR A 240 40.31 -8.06 16.72
C THR A 240 40.15 -6.59 17.13
N ALA A 241 38.91 -6.17 17.40
CA ALA A 241 38.47 -5.50 18.63
C ALA A 241 37.21 -4.66 18.38
N SER A 242 36.16 -5.02 19.12
CA SER A 242 34.91 -4.27 19.28
C SER A 242 35.16 -2.99 20.07
N PRO A 243 34.44 -1.89 19.77
CA PRO A 243 34.05 -0.93 20.78
C PRO A 243 32.52 -0.83 20.89
N GLN A 244 32.05 -1.24 22.06
CA GLN A 244 30.77 -0.87 22.69
C GLN A 244 30.51 0.64 22.63
N PRO A 245 29.30 1.09 22.25
CA PRO A 245 28.87 2.46 22.53
C PRO A 245 28.13 2.53 23.86
N THR A 246 28.81 3.15 24.81
CA THR A 246 28.36 3.71 26.09
C THR A 246 27.04 4.47 25.97
N ALA A 247 26.09 4.20 26.86
CA ALA A 247 24.91 5.05 27.08
C ALA A 247 25.27 6.34 27.83
N PRO A 248 24.56 7.45 27.56
CA PRO A 248 24.43 8.57 28.50
C PRO A 248 22.96 8.82 28.92
N PRO A 249 22.72 9.63 29.96
CA PRO A 249 21.85 9.25 31.07
C PRO A 249 20.43 9.83 31.05
N THR A 250 19.56 9.17 31.82
CA THR A 250 18.27 9.64 32.35
C THR A 250 18.44 10.85 33.29
N THR A 251 17.60 11.89 33.15
CA THR A 251 16.99 12.65 34.27
C THR A 251 15.77 13.48 33.81
N ALA A 252 14.63 13.19 34.43
CA ALA A 252 13.43 13.97 34.81
C ALA A 252 12.88 15.21 34.03
N GLU A 253 11.56 15.10 33.76
CA GLU A 253 10.42 16.06 33.74
C GLU A 253 10.47 17.32 34.65
N PRO A 254 9.44 18.21 34.64
CA PRO A 254 8.51 18.63 33.58
C PRO A 254 8.43 20.17 33.46
N ASN A 255 7.95 20.72 32.34
CA ASN A 255 7.47 22.11 32.31
C ASN A 255 6.07 22.18 31.70
N SER A 256 5.10 22.34 32.59
CA SER A 256 3.76 22.82 32.30
C SER A 256 3.81 24.22 31.66
N ALA A 257 3.15 24.40 30.52
CA ALA A 257 2.75 25.72 30.03
C ALA A 257 1.27 25.67 29.65
N LEU A 258 0.47 26.19 30.58
CA LEU A 258 -0.92 26.57 30.44
C LEU A 258 -1.02 27.69 29.39
N SER A 259 -1.80 27.50 28.32
CA SER A 259 -2.29 28.62 27.52
C SER A 259 -3.79 28.47 27.32
N LEU A 260 -4.49 29.31 28.06
CA LEU A 260 -5.93 29.53 28.04
C LEU A 260 -6.20 30.54 26.91
N HIS A 261 -6.83 30.13 25.82
CA HIS A 261 -7.47 31.06 24.89
C HIS A 261 -8.89 30.58 24.57
N SER A 262 -9.81 31.16 25.32
CA SER A 262 -11.21 31.31 25.02
C SER A 262 -11.41 32.08 23.71
N ALA A 263 -12.09 31.47 22.74
CA ALA A 263 -12.85 32.20 21.73
C ALA A 263 -14.18 31.46 21.53
N ALA A 264 -15.23 32.07 22.08
CA ALA A 264 -16.60 31.71 21.82
C ALA A 264 -16.89 31.88 20.32
N SER A 265 -17.38 30.81 19.68
CA SER A 265 -18.10 30.93 18.42
C SER A 265 -19.34 30.06 18.50
N SER A 266 -20.45 30.77 18.72
CA SER A 266 -21.81 30.29 18.77
C SER A 266 -22.27 29.93 17.35
N ILE A 267 -22.56 28.66 17.07
CA ILE A 267 -23.31 28.25 15.87
C ILE A 267 -24.34 27.16 16.28
N PRO A 268 -25.59 27.23 15.78
CA PRO A 268 -26.78 26.91 16.57
C PRO A 268 -27.36 25.50 16.35
N LEU A 269 -28.10 25.05 17.36
CA LEU A 269 -29.32 24.21 17.28
C LEU A 269 -29.32 23.02 16.30
N ILE A 270 -28.91 21.85 16.81
CA ILE A 270 -29.52 20.57 16.43
C ILE A 270 -30.03 19.90 17.71
N ILE A 271 -31.17 20.37 18.21
CA ILE A 271 -31.99 19.62 19.17
C ILE A 271 -33.43 19.63 18.65
N VAL A 272 -33.69 18.80 17.64
CA VAL A 272 -35.01 18.23 17.36
C VAL A 272 -34.71 16.82 16.84
N PRO A 273 -34.87 15.77 17.67
CA PRO A 273 -36.20 15.18 17.83
C PRO A 273 -36.40 14.49 19.19
N LEU A 274 -36.92 15.21 20.18
CA LEU A 274 -37.48 14.57 21.39
C LEU A 274 -38.90 15.07 21.72
N ALA A 275 -39.30 16.22 21.18
CA ALA A 275 -40.63 16.78 21.42
C ALA A 275 -41.77 16.08 20.62
N VAL A 276 -41.46 15.38 19.53
CA VAL A 276 -42.48 14.67 18.73
C VAL A 276 -42.88 13.33 19.36
N PHE A 277 -41.98 12.68 20.13
CA PHE A 277 -42.26 11.37 20.73
C PHE A 277 -43.12 11.45 21.99
N VAL A 278 -43.12 12.58 22.72
CA VAL A 278 -43.97 12.76 23.91
C VAL A 278 -45.39 13.16 23.51
N TYR A 279 -45.57 13.85 22.37
CA TYR A 279 -46.90 14.29 21.93
C TYR A 279 -47.76 13.15 21.36
N THR A 280 -47.16 12.06 20.87
CA THR A 280 -47.88 10.88 20.35
C THR A 280 -48.22 9.83 21.42
N LEU A 281 -47.68 9.94 22.63
CA LEU A 281 -47.97 9.01 23.74
C LEU A 281 -49.07 9.50 24.71
N HIS A 282 -49.55 10.75 24.55
CA HIS A 282 -50.57 11.35 25.41
C HIS A 282 -51.85 11.74 24.65
N LYS A 283 -52.19 11.01 23.59
CA LYS A 283 -53.48 11.11 22.91
C LYS A 283 -54.13 9.75 22.74
#